data_AF-A0A087UPT1-F1
#
_entry.id   AF-A0A087UPT1-F1
#
_cell.length_a   1.000
_cell.length_b   1.000
_cell.length_c   1.000
_cell.angle_alpha   90.00
_cell.angle_beta   90.00
_cell.angle_gamma   90.00
#
_symmetry.space_group_name_H-M   'P 1'
#
loop_
_entity.id
_entity.type
_entity.pdbx_description
1 polymer ?
#
loop_
_entity_poly.entity_id
_entity_poly.type
_entity_poly.pdbx_seq_one_letter_code
_entity_poly.pdbx_strand_id
1 'polypeptide(L)'
;MKLKRHSQVKTWTRHVDIFSKDYIIIPVNQYGHWYLAIICFPGQVPDAANAPAKSDAKVSEPAGNVTSTDGQDDSVKTATKENYQMQGESSTNCDSLYEGKKPPDSEELIPEASDSSTRSDGNHGSQRLETPCIFIFDSLSRASRWGTAAILRDYLEVEWKVKKGTTKIFDHNTMQRYIMRCPQQTNLHDCGVYLLQYFENFFQNPNLCFGNPVPDLSNWFTEEVVRNKRQQLMELILSLPKKQLADSDANAKKPKQLEIVPESPVTVQQTDKDDKI
;
A
#
# COMPACT_ATOMS: atom_id res chain seq x y z
N MET A 1 7.40 -19.11 -11.35
CA MET A 1 6.09 -18.56 -10.91
C MET A 1 5.97 -17.05 -11.17
N LYS A 2 6.94 -16.20 -10.76
CA LYS A 2 6.90 -14.73 -10.92
C LYS A 2 6.51 -14.24 -12.33
N LEU A 3 7.25 -14.68 -13.35
CA LEU A 3 7.02 -14.31 -14.76
C LEU A 3 5.60 -14.65 -15.27
N LYS A 4 5.02 -15.76 -14.80
CA LYS A 4 3.67 -16.19 -15.18
C LYS A 4 2.60 -15.25 -14.61
N ARG A 5 2.76 -14.79 -13.36
CA ARG A 5 1.82 -13.82 -12.75
C ARG A 5 1.96 -12.44 -13.40
N HIS A 6 3.20 -11.99 -13.59
CA HIS A 6 3.47 -10.73 -14.27
C HIS A 6 2.85 -10.67 -15.67
N SER A 7 2.98 -11.74 -16.46
CA SER A 7 2.46 -11.76 -17.84
C SER A 7 0.93 -11.58 -17.93
N GLN A 8 0.18 -11.91 -16.87
CA GLN A 8 -1.27 -11.71 -16.79
C GLN A 8 -1.66 -10.23 -16.66
N VAL A 9 -0.76 -9.39 -16.13
CA VAL A 9 -1.02 -7.96 -15.86
C VAL A 9 -0.03 -7.03 -16.57
N LYS A 10 0.87 -7.55 -17.42
CA LYS A 10 1.91 -6.77 -18.11
C LYS A 10 1.38 -5.57 -18.92
N THR A 11 0.13 -5.60 -19.33
CA THR A 11 -0.49 -4.53 -20.12
C THR A 11 -0.99 -3.37 -19.26
N TRP A 12 -1.22 -3.59 -17.96
CA TRP A 12 -1.74 -2.57 -17.05
C TRP A 12 -0.80 -1.37 -16.94
N THR A 13 0.51 -1.61 -17.03
CA THR A 13 1.56 -0.59 -16.96
C THR A 13 2.16 -0.27 -18.32
N ARG A 14 1.50 -0.60 -19.44
CA ARG A 14 2.08 -0.41 -20.79
C ARG A 14 2.54 1.03 -21.05
N HIS A 15 1.73 2.00 -20.63
CA HIS A 15 1.94 3.43 -20.92
C HIS A 15 2.26 4.26 -19.66
N VAL A 16 2.68 3.63 -18.57
CA VAL A 16 3.05 4.31 -17.33
C VAL A 16 4.32 3.70 -16.73
N ASP A 17 5.25 4.56 -16.32
CA ASP A 17 6.41 4.15 -15.53
C ASP A 17 6.06 4.24 -14.04
N ILE A 18 5.71 3.10 -13.45
CA ILE A 18 5.33 3.03 -12.03
C ILE A 18 6.49 3.33 -11.08
N PHE A 19 7.75 3.27 -11.54
CA PHE A 19 8.92 3.58 -10.70
C PHE A 19 9.20 5.07 -10.60
N SER A 20 8.55 5.89 -11.43
CA SER A 20 8.54 7.36 -11.33
C SER A 20 7.50 7.90 -10.34
N LYS A 21 6.74 7.02 -9.69
CA LYS A 21 5.65 7.39 -8.79
C LYS A 21 6.11 7.31 -7.35
N ASP A 22 5.64 8.23 -6.53
CA ASP A 22 5.85 8.19 -5.08
C ASP A 22 4.97 7.14 -4.43
N TYR A 23 3.75 6.94 -4.96
CA TYR A 23 2.77 6.02 -4.39
C TYR A 23 2.08 5.19 -5.49
N ILE A 24 1.96 3.88 -5.23
CA ILE A 24 1.12 2.97 -6.02
C ILE A 24 0.06 2.39 -5.08
N ILE A 25 -1.20 2.71 -5.37
CA ILE A 25 -2.35 2.31 -4.55
C ILE A 25 -2.94 1.03 -5.14
N ILE A 26 -3.07 -0.01 -4.31
CA ILE A 26 -3.53 -1.32 -4.73
C ILE A 26 -4.63 -1.78 -3.78
N PRO A 27 -5.92 -1.60 -4.15
CA PRO A 27 -7.01 -2.23 -3.41
C PRO A 27 -6.94 -3.74 -3.63
N VAL A 28 -6.97 -4.52 -2.55
CA VAL A 28 -6.89 -5.98 -2.60
C VAL A 28 -8.18 -6.57 -2.06
N ASN A 29 -8.76 -7.50 -2.82
CA ASN A 29 -9.86 -8.35 -2.37
C ASN A 29 -9.37 -9.80 -2.33
N GLN A 30 -9.46 -10.43 -1.16
CA GLN A 30 -9.21 -11.85 -0.99
C GLN A 30 -10.39 -12.46 -0.22
N TYR A 31 -11.05 -13.45 -0.82
CA TYR A 31 -12.18 -14.16 -0.21
C TYR A 31 -13.31 -13.23 0.30
N GLY A 32 -13.59 -12.15 -0.42
CA GLY A 32 -14.63 -11.18 -0.04
C GLY A 32 -14.19 -10.14 0.98
N HIS A 33 -12.95 -10.20 1.47
CA HIS A 33 -12.37 -9.21 2.37
C HIS A 33 -11.53 -8.18 1.62
N TRP A 34 -11.87 -6.90 1.78
CA TRP A 34 -11.15 -5.77 1.18
C TRP A 34 -10.11 -5.18 2.14
N TYR A 35 -8.92 -4.91 1.64
CA TYR A 35 -7.87 -4.18 2.35
C TYR A 35 -7.00 -3.40 1.37
N LEU A 36 -6.19 -2.47 1.90
CA LEU A 36 -5.41 -1.56 1.08
C LEU A 36 -3.92 -1.86 1.19
N ALA A 37 -3.25 -2.01 0.04
CA ALA A 37 -1.80 -1.96 -0.04
C ALA A 37 -1.35 -0.65 -0.71
N ILE A 38 -0.33 0.00 -0.15
CA ILE A 38 0.31 1.19 -0.74
C ILE A 38 1.80 0.92 -0.86
N ILE A 39 2.32 0.89 -2.09
CA ILE A 39 3.76 0.86 -2.35
C ILE A 39 4.26 2.30 -2.35
N CYS A 40 5.24 2.61 -1.51
CA CYS A 40 5.87 3.92 -1.40
C CYS A 40 7.25 3.89 -2.06
N PHE A 41 7.56 4.94 -2.81
CA PHE A 41 8.86 5.21 -3.44
C PHE A 41 9.53 4.00 -4.11
N PRO A 42 8.82 3.25 -4.99
CA PRO A 42 9.37 2.05 -5.64
C PRO A 42 10.62 2.31 -6.49
N GLY A 43 10.83 3.54 -6.96
CA GLY A 43 12.04 3.94 -7.71
C GLY A 43 13.27 4.18 -6.84
N GLN A 44 13.09 4.40 -5.53
CA GLN A 44 14.15 4.75 -4.57
C GLN A 44 14.81 3.50 -3.94
N VAL A 45 14.51 2.30 -4.43
CA VAL A 45 15.10 1.05 -3.91
C VAL A 45 16.63 1.08 -4.06
N PRO A 46 17.40 0.87 -2.97
CA PRO A 46 18.86 0.87 -3.04
C PRO A 46 19.39 -0.08 -4.12
N ASP A 47 20.49 0.30 -4.76
CA ASP A 47 21.24 -0.66 -5.56
C ASP A 47 21.76 -1.79 -4.66
N ALA A 48 21.90 -3.00 -5.22
CA ALA A 48 22.35 -4.17 -4.47
C ALA A 48 23.71 -3.98 -3.76
N ALA A 49 24.51 -3.00 -4.21
CA ALA A 49 25.78 -2.61 -3.59
C ALA A 49 25.63 -1.77 -2.31
N ASN A 50 24.45 -1.17 -2.06
CA ASN A 50 24.18 -0.21 -0.99
C ASN A 50 23.08 -0.70 0.00
N ALA A 51 22.75 -2.00 0.01
CA ALA A 51 21.78 -2.52 0.96
C ALA A 51 22.32 -2.40 2.41
N PRO A 52 21.49 -1.99 3.39
CA PRO A 52 21.93 -1.90 4.78
C PRO A 52 22.40 -3.27 5.29
N ALA A 53 23.55 -3.28 5.96
CA ALA A 53 24.17 -4.49 6.48
C ALA A 53 23.23 -5.22 7.45
N LYS A 54 23.16 -6.55 7.33
CA LYS A 54 22.38 -7.43 8.19
C LYS A 54 22.82 -7.25 9.65
N SER A 55 21.92 -6.81 10.53
CA SER A 55 22.16 -6.90 11.97
C SER A 55 21.83 -8.32 12.43
N ASP A 56 22.85 -9.14 12.62
CA ASP A 56 22.72 -10.49 13.16
C ASP A 56 22.33 -10.44 14.65
N ALA A 57 21.06 -10.70 14.96
CA ALA A 57 20.62 -10.97 16.32
C ALA A 57 20.92 -12.45 16.67
N LYS A 58 21.93 -12.67 17.51
CA LYS A 58 22.23 -13.97 18.12
C LYS A 58 21.04 -14.44 18.98
N VAL A 59 20.41 -15.55 18.60
CA VAL A 59 19.48 -16.30 19.45
C VAL A 59 20.29 -17.25 20.33
N SER A 60 20.25 -17.03 21.64
CA SER A 60 20.66 -18.02 22.64
C SER A 60 19.45 -18.88 23.02
N GLU A 61 19.57 -20.20 22.84
CA GLU A 61 18.64 -21.18 23.41
C GLU A 61 18.67 -21.15 24.94
N PRO A 62 17.59 -21.61 25.59
CA PRO A 62 17.79 -22.51 26.70
C PRO A 62 16.98 -23.80 26.60
N ALA A 63 17.65 -24.84 27.10
CA ALA A 63 17.22 -26.22 27.25
C ALA A 63 15.93 -26.38 28.07
N GLY A 64 15.18 -27.44 27.74
CA GLY A 64 13.96 -27.82 28.45
C GLY A 64 14.19 -28.36 29.86
N ASN A 65 13.12 -28.36 30.64
CA ASN A 65 12.79 -29.52 31.47
C ASN A 65 11.29 -29.57 31.80
N VAL A 66 10.78 -30.79 31.80
CA VAL A 66 9.41 -31.23 32.07
C VAL A 66 9.18 -31.30 33.59
N THR A 67 8.03 -30.86 34.10
CA THR A 67 7.35 -31.53 35.23
C THR A 67 5.85 -31.20 35.26
N SER A 68 5.01 -32.24 35.29
CA SER A 68 3.57 -32.22 35.49
C SER A 68 3.19 -31.96 36.96
N THR A 69 2.02 -31.38 37.25
CA THR A 69 1.12 -31.81 38.34
C THR A 69 -0.29 -31.24 38.15
N ASP A 70 -1.27 -32.10 38.44
CA ASP A 70 -2.72 -31.90 38.44
C ASP A 70 -3.25 -31.02 39.60
N GLY A 71 -4.47 -30.49 39.47
CA GLY A 71 -5.29 -30.05 40.60
C GLY A 71 -6.41 -29.04 40.30
N GLN A 72 -7.66 -29.53 40.35
CA GLN A 72 -8.97 -28.82 40.30
C GLN A 72 -9.16 -27.67 41.32
N ASP A 73 -9.95 -26.63 41.00
CA ASP A 73 -11.40 -26.51 41.32
C ASP A 73 -11.99 -25.08 41.09
N ASP A 74 -13.30 -25.06 40.92
CA ASP A 74 -14.33 -24.08 40.55
C ASP A 74 -14.32 -22.65 41.16
N SER A 75 -14.74 -21.64 40.38
CA SER A 75 -16.07 -21.02 40.57
C SER A 75 -16.47 -19.99 39.51
N VAL A 76 -17.74 -20.11 39.11
CA VAL A 76 -18.50 -19.38 38.10
C VAL A 76 -18.89 -17.98 38.56
N LYS A 77 -18.78 -16.95 37.70
CA LYS A 77 -19.81 -15.88 37.57
C LYS A 77 -20.03 -15.46 36.12
N THR A 78 -21.29 -15.56 35.77
CA THR A 78 -21.95 -15.46 34.47
C THR A 78 -22.16 -14.01 34.05
N ALA A 79 -21.90 -13.66 32.78
CA ALA A 79 -22.53 -12.53 32.10
C ALA A 79 -22.66 -12.82 30.60
N THR A 80 -23.88 -13.21 30.22
CA THR A 80 -24.55 -13.18 28.90
C THR A 80 -23.70 -13.08 27.63
N LYS A 81 -23.60 -14.23 26.95
CA LYS A 81 -23.24 -14.38 25.53
C LYS A 81 -24.45 -14.02 24.65
N GLU A 82 -24.27 -13.11 23.70
CA GLU A 82 -25.01 -13.20 22.44
C GLU A 82 -24.18 -14.06 21.48
N ASN A 83 -24.65 -15.30 21.30
CA ASN A 83 -24.10 -16.27 20.37
C ASN A 83 -24.54 -15.93 18.94
N TYR A 84 -23.65 -15.36 18.13
CA TYR A 84 -23.67 -15.61 16.68
C TYR A 84 -22.76 -16.79 16.38
N GLN A 85 -23.36 -17.97 16.40
CA GLN A 85 -22.70 -19.21 16.04
C GLN A 85 -22.91 -19.44 14.54
N MET A 86 -21.93 -19.03 13.74
CA MET A 86 -21.83 -19.49 12.35
C MET A 86 -20.79 -20.60 12.29
N GLN A 87 -21.21 -21.70 11.68
CA GLN A 87 -20.52 -22.97 11.56
C GLN A 87 -19.15 -22.79 10.88
N GLY A 88 -18.20 -23.60 11.33
CA GLY A 88 -16.80 -23.43 11.01
C GLY A 88 -16.49 -23.67 9.55
N GLU A 89 -15.84 -22.68 8.95
CA GLU A 89 -14.63 -22.95 8.20
C GLU A 89 -13.46 -22.44 9.02
N SER A 90 -12.57 -23.37 9.35
CA SER A 90 -11.25 -23.12 9.92
C SER A 90 -10.62 -21.91 9.25
N SER A 91 -10.05 -21.00 10.04
CA SER A 91 -9.25 -19.87 9.59
C SER A 91 -8.25 -20.32 8.51
N THR A 92 -8.65 -20.22 7.24
CA THR A 92 -7.82 -20.61 6.13
C THR A 92 -6.72 -19.59 6.03
N ASN A 93 -5.49 -20.08 6.17
CA ASN A 93 -4.26 -19.33 6.00
C ASN A 93 -4.34 -18.45 4.73
N CYS A 94 -4.44 -17.12 4.92
CA CYS A 94 -4.60 -16.15 3.83
C CYS A 94 -3.34 -16.00 2.96
N ASP A 95 -2.26 -16.70 3.29
CA ASP A 95 -1.05 -16.81 2.48
C ASP A 95 -1.10 -17.94 1.44
N SER A 96 -2.23 -18.65 1.30
CA SER A 96 -2.39 -19.77 0.36
C SER A 96 -2.07 -19.42 -1.11
N LEU A 97 -2.10 -18.14 -1.48
CA LEU A 97 -1.76 -17.66 -2.82
C LEU A 97 -0.25 -17.60 -3.10
N TYR A 98 0.58 -17.76 -2.08
CA TYR A 98 2.03 -17.73 -2.19
C TYR A 98 2.63 -19.02 -1.65
N GLU A 99 3.10 -19.89 -2.56
CA GLU A 99 3.70 -21.20 -2.24
C GLU A 99 5.15 -21.10 -1.67
N GLY A 100 5.66 -19.90 -1.37
CA GLY A 100 7.01 -19.73 -0.85
C GLY A 100 7.10 -19.81 0.68
N LYS A 101 8.32 -19.99 1.21
CA LYS A 101 8.56 -19.99 2.66
C LYS A 101 8.17 -18.65 3.27
N LYS A 102 7.51 -18.70 4.45
CA LYS A 102 7.20 -17.53 5.29
C LYS A 102 8.49 -16.73 5.53
N PRO A 103 8.60 -15.47 5.05
CA PRO A 103 9.81 -14.65 5.19
C PRO A 103 9.98 -14.16 6.64
N PRO A 104 11.19 -13.74 7.06
CA PRO A 104 11.44 -13.28 8.43
C PRO A 104 10.63 -12.04 8.85
N ASP A 105 10.17 -11.21 7.90
CA ASP A 105 9.31 -10.04 8.14
C ASP A 105 7.81 -10.36 8.30
N SER A 106 7.49 -11.63 8.48
CA SER A 106 6.13 -12.15 8.63
C SER A 106 5.58 -12.04 10.05
N GLU A 107 6.46 -11.83 11.04
CA GLU A 107 6.11 -11.38 12.39
C GLU A 107 5.63 -9.93 12.30
N GLU A 108 4.52 -9.62 12.95
CA GLU A 108 4.03 -8.26 13.09
C GLU A 108 5.05 -7.50 13.95
N LEU A 109 5.71 -6.47 13.39
CA LEU A 109 6.59 -5.60 14.17
C LEU A 109 5.73 -4.82 15.17
N ILE A 110 5.47 -5.41 16.34
CA ILE A 110 4.87 -4.76 17.49
C ILE A 110 5.98 -3.88 18.10
N PRO A 111 5.82 -2.55 18.18
CA PRO A 111 6.80 -1.71 18.84
C PRO A 111 6.86 -2.06 20.33
N GLU A 112 7.97 -2.65 20.76
CA GLU A 112 8.38 -2.64 22.16
C GLU A 112 8.64 -1.17 22.54
N ALA A 113 7.98 -0.69 23.60
CA ALA A 113 8.23 0.63 24.13
C ALA A 113 9.62 0.66 24.79
N SER A 114 10.62 1.20 24.12
CA SER A 114 11.87 1.57 24.79
C SER A 114 11.67 2.92 25.48
N ASP A 115 11.54 2.85 26.80
CA ASP A 115 11.71 3.99 27.69
C ASP A 115 13.16 4.50 27.59
N SER A 116 13.36 5.69 27.03
CA SER A 116 14.49 6.54 27.38
C SER A 116 14.29 7.94 26.81
N SER A 117 14.21 8.87 27.75
CA SER A 117 14.22 10.31 27.53
C SER A 117 15.62 10.75 27.11
N THR A 118 15.79 11.20 25.87
CA THR A 118 16.87 12.14 25.52
C THR A 118 16.37 13.14 24.49
N ARG A 119 16.12 14.36 24.98
CA ARG A 119 15.94 15.55 24.15
C ARG A 119 17.27 15.88 23.50
N SER A 120 17.32 15.85 22.17
CA SER A 120 18.32 16.60 21.41
C SER A 120 17.60 17.61 20.53
N ASP A 121 17.68 18.86 20.96
CA ASP A 121 17.43 20.03 20.12
C ASP A 121 18.42 19.98 18.94
N GLY A 122 17.87 19.85 17.74
CA GLY A 122 18.62 19.81 16.50
C GLY A 122 17.76 20.34 15.37
N ASN A 123 17.87 21.65 15.12
CA ASN A 123 17.39 22.32 13.93
C ASN A 123 18.17 21.81 12.69
N HIS A 124 17.77 20.66 12.18
CA HIS A 124 18.05 20.22 10.82
C HIS A 124 16.71 20.14 10.11
N GLY A 125 16.53 20.94 9.06
CA GLY A 125 15.40 20.80 8.14
C GLY A 125 15.36 19.35 7.68
N SER A 126 14.46 18.57 8.29
CA SER A 126 14.38 17.13 8.13
C SER A 126 13.99 16.85 6.69
N GLN A 127 14.99 16.62 5.83
CA GLN A 127 14.73 16.16 4.49
C GLN A 127 14.04 14.80 4.60
N ARG A 128 12.84 14.74 4.05
CA ARG A 128 12.00 13.55 3.99
C ARG A 128 12.80 12.44 3.32
N LEU A 129 13.18 11.41 4.08
CA LEU A 129 13.81 10.24 3.49
C LEU A 129 12.72 9.47 2.74
N GLU A 130 12.80 9.49 1.41
CA GLU A 130 11.91 8.78 0.50
C GLU A 130 12.22 7.28 0.54
N THR A 131 11.80 6.63 1.62
CA THR A 131 12.13 5.23 1.90
C THR A 131 11.15 4.28 1.19
N PRO A 132 11.65 3.36 0.36
CA PRO A 132 10.82 2.35 -0.27
C PRO A 132 10.19 1.40 0.75
N CYS A 133 8.86 1.28 0.74
CA CYS A 133 8.15 0.37 1.64
C CYS A 133 6.77 -0.01 1.10
N ILE A 134 6.12 -0.97 1.77
CA ILE A 134 4.75 -1.39 1.47
C ILE A 134 3.91 -1.25 2.75
N PHE A 135 2.94 -0.33 2.75
CA PHE A 135 1.94 -0.24 3.81
C PHE A 135 0.77 -1.18 3.53
N ILE A 136 0.29 -1.86 4.57
CA ILE A 136 -0.94 -2.64 4.55
C ILE A 136 -1.91 -2.06 5.58
N PHE A 137 -3.08 -1.60 5.13
CA PHE A 137 -4.17 -1.15 5.99
C PHE A 137 -5.29 -2.18 5.93
N ASP A 138 -5.67 -2.71 7.09
CA ASP A 138 -6.65 -3.78 7.21
C ASP A 138 -7.54 -3.55 8.43
N SER A 139 -8.84 -3.50 8.21
CA SER A 139 -9.87 -3.28 9.23
C SER A 139 -10.29 -4.54 9.99
N LEU A 140 -9.85 -5.73 9.56
CA LEU A 140 -10.15 -7.02 10.22
C LEU A 140 -8.86 -7.79 10.53
N SER A 141 -7.87 -7.13 11.16
CA SER A 141 -6.50 -7.64 11.36
C SER A 141 -6.40 -8.99 12.11
N ARG A 142 -6.85 -10.08 11.47
CA ARG A 142 -6.97 -11.43 12.01
C ARG A 142 -6.10 -12.43 11.26
N ALA A 143 -5.46 -12.01 10.16
CA ALA A 143 -4.70 -12.92 9.30
C ALA A 143 -3.46 -12.22 8.71
N SER A 144 -2.33 -12.93 8.69
CA SER A 144 -1.05 -12.35 8.25
C SER A 144 -1.03 -12.06 6.75
N ARG A 145 -0.77 -10.82 6.34
CA ARG A 145 -0.77 -10.40 4.92
C ARG A 145 0.61 -10.37 4.29
N TRP A 146 1.50 -11.28 4.67
CA TRP A 146 2.87 -11.27 4.14
C TRP A 146 2.92 -11.77 2.70
N GLY A 147 2.05 -12.70 2.32
CA GLY A 147 1.93 -13.19 0.94
C GLY A 147 1.70 -12.06 -0.06
N THR A 148 0.87 -11.07 0.29
CA THR A 148 0.61 -9.91 -0.58
C THR A 148 1.86 -9.09 -0.83
N ALA A 149 2.64 -8.74 0.20
CA ALA A 149 3.88 -7.99 0.01
C ALA A 149 4.91 -8.79 -0.81
N ALA A 150 5.01 -10.11 -0.61
CA ALA A 150 5.88 -10.97 -1.40
C ALA A 150 5.48 -10.96 -2.90
N ILE A 151 4.18 -11.06 -3.19
CA ILE A 151 3.66 -10.99 -4.57
C ILE A 151 3.95 -9.64 -5.21
N LEU A 152 3.78 -8.54 -4.46
CA LEU A 152 4.05 -7.19 -4.96
C LEU A 152 5.54 -6.99 -5.24
N ARG A 153 6.43 -7.42 -4.35
CA ARG A 153 7.88 -7.39 -4.57
C ARG A 153 8.29 -8.20 -5.80
N ASP A 154 7.74 -9.41 -5.96
CA ASP A 154 7.95 -10.24 -7.15
C ASP A 154 7.51 -9.53 -8.45
N TYR A 155 6.37 -8.84 -8.41
CA TYR A 155 5.88 -8.07 -9.54
C TYR A 155 6.82 -6.90 -9.87
N LEU A 156 7.23 -6.12 -8.86
CA LEU A 156 8.15 -4.99 -9.03
C LEU A 156 9.50 -5.42 -9.61
N GLU A 157 10.05 -6.55 -9.16
CA GLU A 157 11.32 -7.10 -9.68
C GLU A 157 11.23 -7.41 -11.18
N VAL A 158 10.16 -8.08 -11.60
CA VAL A 158 9.94 -8.40 -13.02
C VAL A 158 9.64 -7.14 -13.83
N GLU A 159 8.78 -6.26 -13.33
CA GLU A 159 8.41 -5.02 -14.02
C GLU A 159 9.61 -4.08 -14.18
N TRP A 160 10.49 -3.99 -13.18
CA TRP A 160 11.73 -3.22 -13.26
C TRP A 160 12.61 -3.75 -14.39
N LYS A 161 12.83 -5.07 -14.44
CA LYS A 161 13.62 -5.68 -15.51
C LYS A 161 13.04 -5.41 -16.89
N VAL A 162 11.71 -5.48 -17.04
CA VAL A 162 11.02 -5.21 -18.31
C VAL A 162 11.14 -3.75 -18.72
N LYS A 163 11.01 -2.80 -17.79
CA LYS A 163 10.95 -1.36 -18.07
C LYS A 163 12.31 -0.68 -18.13
N LYS A 164 13.25 -1.10 -17.30
CA LYS A 164 14.56 -0.46 -17.12
C LYS A 164 15.71 -1.27 -17.73
N GLY A 165 15.48 -2.53 -18.08
CA GLY A 165 16.51 -3.41 -18.66
C GLY A 165 17.60 -3.88 -17.69
N THR A 166 17.61 -3.37 -16.46
CA THR A 166 18.53 -3.75 -15.38
C THR A 166 17.83 -4.61 -14.33
N THR A 167 18.57 -5.13 -13.36
CA THR A 167 18.01 -5.88 -12.23
C THR A 167 18.04 -5.04 -10.97
N LYS A 168 16.94 -5.02 -10.23
CA LYS A 168 16.84 -4.52 -8.85
C LYS A 168 16.34 -5.65 -7.96
N ILE A 169 16.76 -5.65 -6.70
CA ILE A 169 16.28 -6.60 -5.70
C ILE A 169 15.19 -5.92 -4.91
N PHE A 170 13.99 -6.51 -4.89
CA PHE A 170 12.88 -6.11 -4.04
C PHE A 170 12.64 -7.22 -3.02
N ASP A 171 13.19 -7.08 -1.82
CA ASP A 171 13.07 -8.01 -0.70
C ASP A 171 12.66 -7.26 0.58
N HIS A 172 12.66 -7.93 1.73
CA HIS A 172 12.30 -7.30 3.00
C HIS A 172 13.30 -6.23 3.45
N ASN A 173 14.59 -6.37 3.10
CA ASN A 173 15.63 -5.42 3.48
C ASN A 173 15.59 -4.14 2.64
N THR A 174 15.23 -4.29 1.36
CA THR A 174 15.24 -3.21 0.36
C THR A 174 13.88 -2.53 0.22
N MET A 175 12.80 -3.20 0.63
CA MET A 175 11.44 -2.67 0.63
C MET A 175 10.61 -3.33 1.74
N GLN A 176 10.75 -2.81 2.97
CA GLN A 176 10.10 -3.33 4.17
C GLN A 176 8.56 -3.21 4.08
N ARG A 177 7.85 -4.18 4.64
CA ARG A 177 6.40 -4.16 4.81
C ARG A 177 6.05 -3.62 6.20
N TYR A 178 5.00 -2.81 6.28
CA TYR A 178 4.42 -2.34 7.53
C TYR A 178 2.92 -2.63 7.57
N ILE A 179 2.47 -3.34 8.60
CA ILE A 179 1.04 -3.49 8.90
C ILE A 179 0.64 -2.29 9.76
N MET A 180 -0.28 -1.48 9.25
CA MET A 180 -0.66 -0.24 9.92
C MET A 180 -1.73 -0.51 10.97
N ARG A 181 -1.47 -0.08 12.22
CA ARG A 181 -2.50 0.00 13.25
C ARG A 181 -3.47 1.10 12.87
N CYS A 182 -4.65 0.73 12.39
CA CYS A 182 -5.67 1.65 11.88
C CYS A 182 -7.03 1.31 12.51
N PRO A 183 -8.03 2.22 12.44
CA PRO A 183 -9.35 1.95 13.01
C PRO A 183 -9.91 0.64 12.44
N GLN A 184 -10.32 -0.26 13.32
CA GLN A 184 -10.83 -1.58 12.96
C GLN A 184 -12.35 -1.54 12.76
N GLN A 185 -12.89 -2.45 11.97
CA GLN A 185 -14.33 -2.66 11.86
C GLN A 185 -14.79 -3.75 12.82
N THR A 186 -16.04 -3.66 13.25
CA THR A 186 -16.67 -4.67 14.12
C THR A 186 -17.54 -5.66 13.36
N ASN A 187 -17.79 -5.43 12.06
CA ASN A 187 -18.58 -6.29 11.19
C ASN A 187 -17.76 -6.83 10.00
N LEU A 188 -18.37 -7.68 9.16
CA LEU A 188 -17.67 -8.33 8.04
C LEU A 188 -17.94 -7.72 6.66
N HIS A 189 -18.76 -6.67 6.58
CA HIS A 189 -19.23 -6.12 5.31
C HIS A 189 -18.69 -4.71 5.01
N ASP A 190 -18.20 -3.99 6.02
CA ASP A 190 -17.69 -2.62 5.89
C ASP A 190 -16.21 -2.53 5.49
N CYS A 191 -15.53 -3.67 5.22
CA CYS A 191 -14.11 -3.68 4.82
C CYS A 191 -13.82 -2.73 3.66
N GLY A 192 -14.71 -2.71 2.65
CA GLY A 192 -14.60 -1.80 1.51
C GLY A 192 -14.81 -0.33 1.86
N VAL A 193 -15.66 -0.03 2.84
CA VAL A 193 -15.88 1.35 3.33
C VAL A 193 -14.64 1.86 4.07
N TYR A 194 -14.06 1.02 4.92
CA TYR A 194 -12.80 1.34 5.60
C TYR A 194 -11.64 1.50 4.61
N LEU A 195 -11.55 0.66 3.58
CA LEU A 195 -10.57 0.82 2.50
C LEU A 195 -10.64 2.22 1.87
N LEU A 196 -11.86 2.68 1.53
CA LEU A 196 -12.07 4.01 0.97
C LEU A 196 -11.70 5.12 1.98
N GLN A 197 -11.96 4.91 3.27
CA GLN A 197 -11.57 5.87 4.31
C GLN A 197 -10.05 5.94 4.51
N TYR A 198 -9.35 4.79 4.53
CA TYR A 198 -7.88 4.77 4.57
C TYR A 198 -7.28 5.52 3.38
N PHE A 199 -7.85 5.30 2.19
CA PHE A 199 -7.45 6.02 0.99
C PHE A 199 -7.63 7.54 1.16
N GLU A 200 -8.82 8.02 1.52
CA GLU A 200 -9.06 9.45 1.70
C GLU A 200 -8.13 10.09 2.73
N ASN A 201 -7.98 9.46 3.91
CA ASN A 201 -7.12 9.97 4.96
C ASN A 201 -5.64 9.99 4.54
N PHE A 202 -5.17 8.97 3.81
CA PHE A 202 -3.81 8.95 3.30
C PHE A 202 -3.55 10.11 2.32
N PHE A 203 -4.49 10.40 1.42
CA PHE A 203 -4.33 11.48 0.45
C PHE A 203 -4.48 12.89 1.05
N GLN A 204 -5.18 13.03 2.17
CA GLN A 204 -5.21 14.29 2.91
C GLN A 204 -3.84 14.65 3.50
N ASN A 205 -3.08 13.65 3.96
CA ASN A 205 -1.73 13.86 4.48
C ASN A 205 -0.84 12.63 4.22
N PRO A 206 -0.17 12.55 3.06
CA PRO A 206 0.62 11.37 2.67
C PRO A 206 1.95 11.23 3.43
N ASN A 207 2.13 11.94 4.56
CA ASN A 207 3.33 11.98 5.38
C ASN A 207 3.34 10.91 6.48
N LEU A 208 3.09 9.64 6.14
CA LEU A 208 3.36 8.58 7.10
C LEU A 208 4.87 8.47 7.31
N CYS A 209 5.32 8.66 8.56
CA CYS A 209 6.73 8.52 8.90
C CYS A 209 7.23 7.13 8.50
N PHE A 210 8.32 7.11 7.76
CA PHE A 210 9.00 5.89 7.34
C PHE A 210 9.97 5.45 8.43
N GLY A 211 9.89 4.20 8.87
CA GLY A 211 10.79 3.64 9.88
C GLY A 211 10.14 3.37 11.22
N ASN A 212 10.97 3.12 12.24
CA ASN A 212 10.52 2.74 13.58
C ASN A 212 10.64 3.95 14.54
N PRO A 213 9.60 4.27 15.32
CA PRO A 213 8.30 3.60 15.36
C PRO A 213 7.39 4.02 14.20
N VAL A 214 6.65 3.04 13.66
CA VAL A 214 5.55 3.28 12.71
C VAL A 214 4.47 4.09 13.43
N PRO A 215 3.86 5.12 12.81
CA PRO A 215 2.81 5.90 13.45
C PRO A 215 1.61 5.02 13.81
N ASP A 216 1.11 5.18 15.03
CA ASP A 216 -0.16 4.58 15.46
C ASP A 216 -1.32 5.40 14.87
N LEU A 217 -2.06 4.77 13.96
CA LEU A 217 -3.22 5.36 13.30
C LEU A 217 -4.52 4.81 13.87
N SER A 218 -4.54 4.17 15.04
CA SER A 218 -5.76 3.58 15.62
C SER A 218 -6.90 4.59 15.78
N ASN A 219 -6.57 5.88 15.92
CA ASN A 219 -7.51 7.00 16.01
C ASN A 219 -7.53 7.89 14.75
N TRP A 220 -7.17 7.36 13.57
CA TRP A 220 -7.04 8.16 12.34
C TRP A 220 -8.35 8.84 11.92
N PHE A 221 -9.48 8.21 12.23
CA PHE A 221 -10.83 8.72 12.06
C PHE A 221 -11.77 8.02 13.04
N THR A 222 -12.92 8.63 13.31
CA THR A 222 -13.95 8.05 14.17
C THR A 222 -14.84 7.09 13.39
N GLU A 223 -15.45 6.12 14.07
CA GLU A 223 -16.43 5.22 13.46
C GLU A 223 -17.63 5.94 12.83
N GLU A 224 -17.95 7.14 13.32
CA GLU A 224 -19.02 7.96 12.75
C GLU A 224 -18.76 8.35 11.30
N VAL A 225 -17.49 8.62 10.94
CA VAL A 225 -17.10 8.97 9.57
C VAL A 225 -17.44 7.84 8.60
N VAL A 226 -17.15 6.60 8.98
CA VAL A 226 -17.42 5.43 8.13
C VAL A 226 -18.88 5.00 8.15
N ARG A 227 -19.60 5.21 9.27
CA ARG A 227 -21.01 4.81 9.43
C ARG A 227 -21.92 5.37 8.33
N ASN A 228 -21.75 6.64 8.00
CA ASN A 228 -22.60 7.33 7.01
C ASN A 228 -22.04 7.24 5.58
N LYS A 229 -20.85 6.68 5.41
CA LYS A 229 -20.13 6.71 4.14
C LYS A 229 -20.83 5.96 3.02
N ARG A 230 -21.54 4.86 3.32
CA ARG A 230 -22.38 4.16 2.31
C ARG A 230 -23.47 5.05 1.75
N GLN A 231 -24.16 5.79 2.62
CA GLN A 231 -25.19 6.74 2.21
C GLN A 231 -24.58 7.87 1.38
N GLN A 232 -23.45 8.44 1.82
CA GLN A 232 -22.74 9.49 1.08
C GLN A 232 -22.31 9.02 -0.33
N LEU A 233 -21.82 7.78 -0.46
CA LEU A 233 -21.46 7.20 -1.75
C LEU A 233 -22.68 7.00 -2.65
N MET A 234 -23.81 6.53 -2.10
CA MET A 234 -25.07 6.40 -2.83
C MET A 234 -25.54 7.77 -3.35
N GLU A 235 -25.57 8.78 -2.48
CA GLU A 235 -25.97 10.15 -2.84
C GLU A 235 -25.04 10.73 -3.92
N LEU A 236 -23.73 10.52 -3.78
CA LEU A 236 -22.74 10.93 -4.78
C LEU A 236 -23.02 10.29 -6.13
N ILE A 237 -23.17 8.96 -6.19
CA ILE A 237 -23.45 8.23 -7.43
C ILE A 237 -24.73 8.73 -8.09
N LEU A 238 -25.80 8.97 -7.32
CA LEU A 238 -27.06 9.47 -7.84
C LEU A 238 -26.98 10.93 -8.32
N SER A 239 -26.04 11.72 -7.79
CA SER A 239 -25.83 13.11 -8.19
C SER A 239 -25.02 13.25 -9.50
N LEU A 240 -24.12 12.32 -9.79
CA LEU A 240 -23.17 12.42 -10.91
C LEU A 240 -23.84 12.53 -12.30
N PRO A 241 -24.89 11.75 -12.65
CA PRO A 241 -25.53 11.85 -13.96
C PRO A 241 -26.11 13.24 -14.24
N LYS A 242 -26.74 13.85 -13.23
CA LYS A 242 -27.31 15.21 -13.35
C LYS A 242 -26.22 16.24 -13.65
N LYS A 243 -25.08 16.10 -12.97
CA LYS A 243 -23.92 16.99 -13.16
C LYS A 243 -23.31 16.82 -14.55
N GLN A 244 -23.14 15.59 -15.02
CA GLN A 244 -22.59 15.29 -16.34
C GLN A 244 -23.44 15.87 -17.48
N LEU A 245 -24.78 15.81 -17.35
CA LEU A 245 -25.69 16.42 -18.32
C LEU A 245 -25.53 17.95 -18.35
N ALA A 246 -25.54 18.59 -17.18
CA ALA A 246 -25.36 20.04 -17.06
C ALA A 246 -24.01 20.51 -17.65
N ASP A 247 -22.93 19.77 -17.39
CA ASP A 247 -21.59 20.07 -17.92
C ASP A 247 -21.54 19.90 -19.44
N SER A 248 -22.25 18.91 -20.00
CA SER A 248 -22.33 18.69 -21.45
C SER A 248 -23.10 19.81 -22.16
N ASP A 249 -24.22 20.28 -21.58
CA ASP A 249 -25.01 21.40 -22.10
C ASP A 249 -24.25 22.73 -22.02
N ALA A 250 -23.50 22.94 -20.93
CA ALA A 250 -22.64 24.11 -20.78
C ALA A 250 -21.49 24.13 -21.79
N ASN A 251 -20.89 22.98 -22.08
CA ASN A 251 -19.79 22.86 -23.04
C ASN A 251 -20.27 22.92 -24.51
N ALA A 252 -21.49 22.45 -24.80
CA ALA A 252 -22.12 22.59 -26.12
C ALA A 252 -22.47 24.06 -26.46
N LYS A 253 -22.67 24.91 -25.45
CA LYS A 253 -22.97 26.34 -25.61
C LYS A 253 -21.73 27.25 -25.72
N LYS A 254 -20.50 26.72 -25.59
CA LYS A 254 -19.28 27.49 -25.86
C LYS A 254 -18.94 27.40 -27.36
N PRO A 255 -18.94 28.52 -28.12
CA PRO A 255 -18.46 28.50 -29.49
C PRO A 255 -16.99 28.06 -29.50
N LYS A 256 -16.64 27.10 -30.36
CA LYS A 256 -15.25 26.75 -30.64
C LYS A 256 -14.59 27.95 -31.29
N GLN A 257 -13.83 28.73 -30.53
CA GLN A 257 -12.95 29.74 -31.09
C GLN A 257 -11.81 28.98 -31.78
N LEU A 258 -11.85 28.94 -33.11
CA LEU A 258 -10.73 28.47 -33.93
C LEU A 258 -9.56 29.41 -33.67
N GLU A 259 -8.57 28.96 -32.90
CA GLU A 259 -7.27 29.63 -32.84
C GLU A 259 -6.60 29.48 -34.20
N ILE A 260 -6.61 30.57 -34.98
CA ILE A 260 -5.76 30.71 -36.16
C ILE A 260 -4.34 30.83 -35.64
N VAL A 261 -3.58 29.74 -35.73
CA VAL A 261 -2.13 29.77 -35.49
C VAL A 261 -1.49 30.60 -36.61
N PRO A 262 -0.81 31.72 -36.32
CA PRO A 262 -0.12 32.46 -37.36
C PRO A 262 1.06 31.62 -37.88
N GLU A 263 1.11 31.38 -39.19
CA GLU A 263 2.25 30.73 -39.84
C GLU A 263 3.52 31.57 -39.63
N SER A 264 4.55 30.95 -39.07
CA SER A 264 5.89 31.54 -39.00
C SER A 264 6.48 31.66 -40.42
N PRO A 265 7.14 32.79 -40.77
CA PRO A 265 7.69 32.97 -42.10
C PRO A 265 8.84 32.00 -42.35
N VAL A 266 8.72 31.23 -43.44
CA VAL A 266 9.78 30.36 -43.96
C VAL A 266 10.90 31.25 -44.49
N THR A 267 12.07 31.19 -43.86
CA THR A 267 13.29 31.81 -44.41
C THR A 267 13.88 30.87 -45.45
N VAL A 268 13.79 31.24 -46.73
CA VAL A 268 14.47 30.54 -47.83
C VAL A 268 15.95 30.91 -47.76
N GLN A 269 16.81 29.94 -47.40
CA GLN A 269 18.25 30.08 -47.58
C GLN A 269 18.58 29.77 -49.05
N GLN A 270 19.02 30.79 -49.77
CA GLN A 270 19.51 30.70 -51.13
C GLN A 270 20.94 30.14 -51.09
N THR A 271 21.12 28.91 -51.54
CA THR A 271 22.45 28.35 -51.79
C THR A 271 22.83 28.64 -53.23
N ASP A 272 23.59 29.71 -53.44
CA ASP A 272 24.39 29.85 -54.65
C ASP A 272 25.52 28.83 -54.56
N LYS A 273 25.53 27.85 -55.48
CA LYS A 273 26.72 27.05 -55.77
C LYS A 273 27.12 27.35 -57.20
N ASP A 274 28.28 27.98 -57.29
CA ASP A 274 29.02 28.32 -58.49
C ASP A 274 29.22 27.13 -59.42
N ASP A 275 28.96 27.41 -60.69
CA ASP A 275 29.29 26.59 -61.83
C ASP A 275 30.53 27.18 -62.52
N LYS A 276 31.47 26.30 -62.88
CA LYS A 276 32.48 26.39 -63.97
C LYS A 276 33.95 26.70 -63.69
N ILE A 277 34.72 25.64 -64.01
CA ILE A 277 36.02 25.49 -64.72
C ILE A 277 37.28 25.65 -63.87
#